data_AF-X1B9P8-F1
#
_entry.id   AF-X1B9P8-F1
#
_cell.length_a   1.000
_cell.length_b   1.000
_cell.length_c   1.000
_cell.angle_alpha   90.00
_cell.angle_beta   90.00
_cell.angle_gamma   90.00
#
_symmetry.space_group_name_H-M   'P 1'
#
loop_
_entity.id
_entity.type
_entity.pdbx_description
1 polymer ?
#
loop_
_entity_poly.entity_id
_entity_poly.type
_entity_poly.pdbx_seq_one_letter_code
_entity_poly.pdbx_strand_id
1 'polypeptide(L)'
;QHVIELDGGLFSIVDYTRVKPGKGGAYLKTKLRNLKTGATADKSFRAGEKINKAYLDESKIEYLYRADNLYYFLDKENYEELILTDSQV
;
A
#
# COMPACT_ATOMS: atom_id res chain seq x y z
N GLN A 1 -4.58 5.17 -6.81
CA GLN A 1 -3.65 5.49 -5.71
C GLN A 1 -2.24 5.03 -6.09
N HIS A 2 -1.16 5.73 -5.73
CA HIS A 2 0.20 5.29 -6.06
C HIS A 2 0.81 4.53 -4.87
N VAL A 3 0.87 3.20 -4.97
CA VAL A 3 1.50 2.33 -3.98
C VAL A 3 2.81 1.78 -4.55
N ILE A 4 3.84 1.77 -3.71
CA ILE A 4 5.16 1.28 -4.06
C ILE A 4 5.61 0.23 -3.04
N GLU A 5 6.38 -0.74 -3.50
CA GLU A 5 7.09 -1.67 -2.64
C GLU A 5 8.49 -1.11 -2.34
N LEU A 6 8.84 -1.07 -1.07
CA LEU A 6 10.11 -0.53 -0.60
C LEU A 6 10.56 -1.29 0.65
N ASP A 7 11.80 -1.76 0.68
CA ASP A 7 12.39 -2.42 1.84
C ASP A 7 11.51 -3.58 2.41
N GLY A 8 10.81 -4.29 1.52
CA GLY A 8 9.88 -5.39 1.85
C GLY A 8 8.52 -4.95 2.40
N GLY A 9 8.23 -3.65 2.42
CA GLY A 9 6.95 -3.09 2.85
C GLY A 9 6.20 -2.37 1.73
N LEU A 10 4.89 -2.20 1.91
CA LEU A 10 4.04 -1.44 1.02
C LEU A 10 3.82 -0.02 1.54
N PHE A 11 4.03 0.96 0.66
CA PHE A 11 3.93 2.38 0.98
C PHE A 11 3.05 3.10 -0.03
N SER A 12 2.11 3.90 0.45
CA SER A 12 1.41 4.87 -0.39
C SER A 12 2.20 6.17 -0.48
N ILE A 13 2.24 6.78 -1.66
CA ILE A 13 2.78 8.13 -1.84
C ILE A 13 1.69 9.11 -1.43
N VAL A 14 1.93 9.84 -0.34
CA VAL A 14 1.04 10.87 0.20
C VAL A 14 1.28 12.19 -0.51
N ASP A 15 2.55 12.52 -0.76
CA ASP A 15 2.95 13.75 -1.42
C ASP A 15 4.30 13.55 -2.12
N TYR A 16 4.55 14.33 -3.17
CA TYR A 16 5.85 14.36 -3.83
C TYR A 16 6.16 15.72 -4.46
N THR A 17 7.44 16.10 -4.43
CA THR A 17 7.94 17.32 -5.05
C THR A 17 9.16 17.01 -5.89
N ARG A 18 9.15 17.46 -7.15
CA ARG A 18 10.32 17.39 -8.03
C ARG A 18 11.28 18.53 -7.72
N VAL A 19 12.52 18.20 -7.37
CA VAL A 19 13.57 19.17 -7.04
C VAL A 19 14.64 19.15 -8.12
N LYS A 20 14.98 20.34 -8.64
CA LYS A 20 16.12 20.57 -9.54
C LYS A 20 17.15 21.45 -8.81
N PRO A 21 18.22 20.87 -8.24
CA PRO A 21 19.24 21.68 -7.58
C PRO A 21 20.03 22.49 -8.62
N GLY A 22 20.53 23.67 -8.23
CA GLY A 22 21.36 24.50 -9.12
C GLY A 22 22.67 23.82 -9.56
N LYS A 23 23.13 22.83 -8.79
CA LYS A 23 24.25 21.93 -9.13
C LYS A 23 23.84 20.49 -8.76
N GLY A 24 23.91 19.56 -9.71
CA GLY A 24 23.57 18.13 -9.51
C GLY A 24 22.32 17.67 -10.27
N GLY A 25 22.04 16.37 -10.19
CA GLY A 25 20.89 15.76 -10.87
C GLY A 25 19.55 16.05 -10.18
N ALA A 26 18.47 16.11 -10.96
CA ALA A 26 17.12 16.24 -10.43
C ALA A 26 16.69 14.99 -9.65
N TYR A 27 15.85 15.18 -8.63
CA TYR A 27 15.32 14.09 -7.80
C TYR A 27 13.87 14.39 -7.35
N LEU A 28 13.16 13.36 -6.91
CA LEU A 28 11.85 13.46 -6.29
C LEU A 28 12.00 13.36 -4.78
N LYS A 29 11.52 14.34 -4.02
CA LYS A 29 11.24 14.17 -2.58
C LYS A 29 9.83 13.63 -2.44
N THR A 30 9.65 12.58 -1.66
CA THR A 30 8.34 11.95 -1.45
C THR A 30 8.08 11.81 0.03
N LYS A 31 6.82 12.02 0.42
CA LYS A 31 6.29 11.59 1.72
C LYS A 31 5.52 10.30 1.49
N LEU A 32 5.96 9.26 2.16
CA LEU A 32 5.41 7.92 2.08
C LEU A 32 4.63 7.61 3.36
N ARG A 33 3.56 6.83 3.24
CA ARG A 33 2.84 6.24 4.38
C ARG A 33 2.84 4.73 4.26
N ASN A 34 3.39 4.05 5.26
CA ASN A 34 3.38 2.60 5.35
C ASN A 34 1.93 2.11 5.47
N LEU A 35 1.51 1.20 4.60
CA LEU A 35 0.13 0.71 4.57
C LEU A 35 -0.19 -0.24 5.73
N LYS A 36 0.81 -0.90 6.31
CA LYS A 36 0.63 -1.81 7.45
C LYS A 36 0.61 -1.09 8.79
N THR A 37 1.50 -0.12 8.99
CA THR A 37 1.67 0.55 10.29
C THR A 37 1.07 1.95 10.34
N GLY A 38 0.73 2.53 9.19
CA GLY A 38 0.26 3.92 9.09
C GLY A 38 1.35 4.98 9.29
N ALA A 39 2.58 4.58 9.65
CA ALA A 39 3.70 5.50 9.88
C ALA A 39 4.11 6.23 8.59
N THR A 40 4.54 7.48 8.72
CA THR A 40 5.04 8.27 7.59
C THR A 40 6.55 8.36 7.57
N ALA A 41 7.13 8.40 6.37
CA ALA A 41 8.57 8.52 6.17
C ALA A 41 8.84 9.36 4.92
N ASP A 42 9.91 10.16 4.95
CA ASP A 42 10.36 10.91 3.79
C ASP A 42 11.45 10.12 3.04
N LYS A 43 11.32 9.98 1.72
CA LYS A 43 12.34 9.34 0.87
C LYS A 43 12.57 10.16 -0.39
N SER A 44 13.82 10.20 -0.84
CA SER A 44 14.19 10.88 -2.08
C SER A 44 14.62 9.86 -3.13
N PHE A 45 14.05 9.96 -4.33
CA PHE A 45 14.34 9.08 -5.46
C PHE A 45 15.09 9.86 -6.54
N ARG A 46 16.22 9.33 -6.99
CA ARG A 46 16.97 9.94 -8.11
C ARG A 46 16.41 9.48 -9.45
N ALA A 47 16.69 10.26 -10.51
CA ALA A 47 16.36 9.83 -11.86
C ALA A 47 17.06 8.50 -12.20
N GLY A 48 16.29 7.50 -12.63
CA GLY A 48 16.77 6.17 -13.00
C GLY A 48 16.71 5.12 -11.88
N GLU A 49 16.37 5.51 -10.65
CA GLU A 49 16.11 4.56 -9.57
C GLU A 49 14.84 3.76 -9.88
N LYS A 50 14.93 2.43 -9.84
CA LYS A 50 13.78 1.54 -10.09
C LYS A 50 12.89 1.56 -8.86
N ILE A 51 11.62 1.87 -9.08
CA ILE A 51 10.57 1.81 -8.07
C ILE A 51 9.61 0.70 -8.48
N ASN A 52 9.45 -0.30 -7.61
CA ASN A 52 8.47 -1.34 -7.81
C ASN A 52 7.09 -0.78 -7.46
N LYS A 53 6.21 -0.71 -8.46
CA LYS A 53 4.81 -0.37 -8.22
C LYS A 53 4.11 -1.60 -7.66
N ALA A 54 3.36 -1.41 -6.59
CA ALA A 54 2.46 -2.42 -6.09
C ALA A 54 1.06 -2.15 -6.64
N TYR A 55 0.38 -3.21 -7.05
CA TYR A 55 -1.04 -3.17 -7.37
C TYR A 55 -1.80 -3.51 -6.10
N LEU A 56 -2.73 -2.63 -5.72
CA LEU A 56 -3.67 -2.88 -4.64
C LEU A 56 -5.03 -3.06 -5.27
N ASP A 57 -5.71 -4.13 -4.88
CA ASP A 57 -7.10 -4.36 -5.21
C ASP A 57 -7.94 -4.13 -3.95
N GLU A 58 -9.05 -3.41 -4.08
CA GLU A 58 -9.92 -3.04 -2.98
C GLU A 58 -11.32 -3.58 -3.27
N SER A 59 -11.65 -4.71 -2.65
CA SER A 59 -12.99 -5.30 -2.74
C SER A 59 -13.88 -4.90 -1.58
N LYS A 60 -15.17 -4.70 -1.87
CA LYS A 60 -16.20 -4.54 -0.83
C LYS A 60 -16.67 -5.90 -0.35
N ILE A 61 -16.13 -6.31 0.79
CA ILE A 61 -16.52 -7.53 1.49
C ILE A 61 -17.57 -7.25 2.58
N GLU A 62 -18.55 -8.14 2.68
CA GLU A 62 -19.56 -8.16 3.74
C GLU A 62 -19.23 -9.24 4.76
N TYR A 63 -19.22 -8.87 6.04
CA TYR A 63 -19.10 -9.85 7.11
C TYR A 63 -20.39 -10.66 7.23
N LEU A 64 -20.26 -11.99 7.25
CA LEU A 64 -21.39 -12.91 7.39
C LEU A 64 -21.54 -13.36 8.85
N TYR A 65 -20.59 -14.16 9.32
CA TYR A 65 -20.58 -14.72 10.67
C TYR A 65 -19.17 -15.20 11.04
N ARG A 66 -19.00 -15.55 12.31
CA ARG A 66 -17.81 -16.21 12.85
C ARG A 66 -18.22 -17.61 13.31
N ALA A 67 -17.43 -18.62 12.94
CA ALA A 67 -17.53 -19.97 13.47
C ALA A 67 -16.15 -20.41 13.96
N ASP A 68 -16.09 -20.90 15.20
CA ASP A 68 -14.84 -21.20 15.88
C ASP A 68 -13.84 -20.01 15.85
N ASN A 69 -12.68 -20.21 15.22
CA ASN A 69 -11.62 -19.21 15.06
C ASN A 69 -11.52 -18.66 13.62
N LEU A 70 -12.60 -18.81 12.85
CA LEU A 70 -12.68 -18.37 11.46
C LEU A 70 -13.77 -17.32 11.28
N TYR A 71 -13.44 -16.27 10.54
CA TYR A 71 -14.33 -15.19 10.14
C TYR A 71 -14.68 -15.38 8.67
N TYR A 72 -15.98 -15.38 8.38
CA TYR A 72 -16.51 -15.57 7.04
C TYR A 72 -17.00 -14.24 6.49
N PHE A 73 -16.55 -13.94 5.26
CA PHE A 73 -16.93 -12.77 4.51
C PHE A 73 -17.40 -13.16 3.12
N LEU A 74 -18.22 -12.32 2.50
CA LEU A 74 -18.68 -12.46 1.12
C LEU A 74 -18.21 -11.25 0.32
N ASP A 75 -17.52 -11.48 -0.79
CA ASP A 75 -17.28 -10.45 -1.79
C ASP A 75 -18.59 -10.19 -2.56
N LYS A 76 -19.10 -8.95 -2.52
CA LYS A 76 -20.39 -8.63 -3.16
C LYS A 76 -20.32 -8.50 -4.68
N GLU A 77 -19.13 -8.43 -5.27
CA GLU A 77 -18.97 -8.26 -6.71
C GLU A 77 -19.05 -9.60 -7.43
N ASN A 78 -18.39 -10.63 -6.88
CA ASN A 78 -18.31 -11.96 -7.49
C ASN A 78 -19.00 -13.07 -6.68
N TYR A 79 -19.51 -12.76 -5.48
CA TYR A 79 -20.15 -13.71 -4.55
C TYR A 79 -19.22 -14.83 -4.06
N GLU A 80 -17.91 -14.59 -4.05
CA GLU A 80 -16.94 -15.51 -3.47
C GLU A 80 -16.85 -15.33 -1.95
N GLU A 81 -16.71 -16.45 -1.23
CA GLU A 81 -16.52 -16.46 0.22
C GLU A 81 -15.03 -16.34 0.56
N LEU A 82 -14.71 -15.44 1.49
CA LEU A 82 -13.38 -15.26 2.05
C LEU A 82 -13.40 -15.71 3.52
N ILE A 83 -12.47 -16.59 3.87
CA ILE A 83 -12.33 -17.12 5.22
C ILE A 83 -11.00 -16.63 5.80
N LEU A 84 -11.06 -15.88 6.90
CA LEU A 84 -9.89 -15.33 7.58
C LEU A 84 -9.76 -15.84 9.01
N THR A 85 -8.52 -15.99 9.47
CA THR A 85 -8.21 -16.22 10.88
C THR A 85 -8.16 -14.91 11.66
N ASP A 86 -8.18 -15.00 12.99
CA ASP A 86 -8.05 -13.83 13.89
C ASP A 86 -6.79 -12.99 13.63
N SER A 87 -5.71 -13.61 13.14
CA SER A 87 -4.46 -12.92 12.80
C SER A 87 -4.50 -12.13 11.48
N GLN A 88 -5.53 -12.37 10.66
CA GLN A 88 -5.67 -11.82 9.31
C GLN A 88 -6.79 -10.78 9.19
N VAL A 89 -7.62 -10.63 10.24
CA VAL A 89 -8.66 -9.60 10.34
C VAL A 89 -8.11 -8.35 11.02
#